data_AF-J3LES3-F1
#
_entry.id   AF-J3LES3-F1
#
_cell.length_a   1.000
_cell.length_b   1.000
_cell.length_c   1.000
_cell.angle_alpha   90.00
_cell.angle_beta   90.00
_cell.angle_gamma   90.00
#
_symmetry.space_group_name_H-M   'P 1'
#
loop_
_entity.id
_entity.type
_entity.pdbx_description
1 polymer ?
#
loop_
_entity_poly.entity_id
_entity_poly.type
_entity_poly.pdbx_seq_one_letter_code
_entity_poly.pdbx_strand_id
1 'polypeptide(L)'
;MLDLHASESHPDGNEVDVYVNDSHHHEDRHLEEEFSSSPIPTWVGNEERNLLAADEKFVSGLTPNVIVAKDGSDDFTNILAALDALPETYSGRYVIYQEGVYEETVNITNRMANITMYGDGSKMSIITGSKSIAIDTGGDRFMATRLGIRNMAGEEKQQALALWVKSDRSIFFNIRIEGNQDTLFAQGEKDKRERWE
;
A
#
# COMPACT_ATOMS: atom_id res chain seq x y z
N MET A 1 14.59 -1.71 13.08
CA MET A 1 13.82 -0.95 12.08
C MET A 1 14.18 -1.63 10.78
N LEU A 2 13.24 -2.39 10.20
CA LEU A 2 13.55 -3.35 9.15
C LEU A 2 13.59 -2.66 7.79
N ASP A 3 14.77 -2.66 7.16
CA ASP A 3 14.88 -2.64 5.71
C ASP A 3 14.24 -3.92 5.18
N LEU A 4 13.11 -3.80 4.50
CA LEU A 4 12.42 -4.92 3.86
C LEU A 4 12.39 -4.65 2.35
N HIS A 5 13.49 -5.00 1.67
CA HIS A 5 13.36 -5.55 0.31
C HIS A 5 12.80 -6.97 0.47
N ALA A 6 11.47 -7.09 0.55
CA ALA A 6 10.81 -8.38 0.58
C ALA A 6 10.73 -8.94 -0.85
N SER A 7 11.84 -9.50 -1.34
CA SER A 7 11.81 -10.55 -2.35
C SER A 7 12.04 -11.89 -1.64
N GLU A 8 11.08 -12.35 -0.83
CA GLU A 8 11.14 -13.71 -0.30
C GLU A 8 10.61 -14.67 -1.36
N SER A 9 11.54 -15.35 -2.02
CA SER A 9 11.25 -16.43 -2.96
C SER A 9 10.75 -17.66 -2.21
N HIS A 10 9.50 -18.05 -2.46
CA HIS A 10 9.01 -19.38 -2.13
C HIS A 10 9.49 -20.38 -3.19
N PRO A 11 9.73 -21.67 -2.84
CA PRO A 11 10.30 -22.69 -3.74
C PRO A 11 9.46 -23.04 -4.98
N ASP A 12 8.32 -22.37 -5.18
CA ASP A 12 7.35 -22.64 -6.24
C ASP A 12 7.36 -21.59 -7.38
N GLY A 13 8.26 -20.59 -7.35
CA GLY A 13 8.56 -19.74 -8.52
C GLY A 13 7.59 -18.59 -8.85
N ASN A 14 6.79 -18.10 -7.90
CA ASN A 14 5.93 -16.92 -8.08
C ASN A 14 6.62 -15.63 -7.60
N GLU A 15 6.68 -14.58 -8.44
CA GLU A 15 7.25 -13.27 -8.11
C GLU A 15 6.13 -12.22 -7.97
N VAL A 16 6.05 -11.55 -6.82
CA VAL A 16 5.18 -10.38 -6.59
C VAL A 16 6.08 -9.17 -6.53
N ASP A 17 5.90 -8.23 -7.46
CA ASP A 17 6.63 -6.97 -7.46
C ASP A 17 6.03 -6.02 -6.41
N VAL A 18 6.49 -6.11 -5.16
CA VAL A 18 6.21 -5.09 -4.14
C VAL A 18 7.36 -4.09 -4.12
N TYR A 19 7.11 -2.87 -4.59
CA TYR A 19 8.08 -1.78 -4.44
C TYR A 19 7.85 -1.07 -3.11
N VAL A 20 8.84 -1.13 -2.21
CA VAL A 20 8.92 -0.38 -0.95
C VAL A 20 10.18 0.48 -0.96
N ASN A 21 10.04 1.79 -0.76
CA ASN A 21 11.18 2.70 -0.59
C ASN A 21 11.09 3.38 0.79
N ASP A 22 12.10 3.17 1.63
CA ASP A 22 12.25 3.87 2.91
C ASP A 22 13.12 5.12 2.71
N SER A 23 12.55 6.29 3.01
CA SER A 23 13.20 7.59 2.87
C SER A 23 13.87 8.08 4.17
N HIS A 24 13.94 7.27 5.23
CA HIS A 24 14.58 7.64 6.49
C HIS A 24 15.94 6.96 6.69
N HIS A 25 16.99 7.48 6.07
CA HIS A 25 18.37 7.21 6.50
C HIS A 25 19.19 8.49 6.68
N HIS A 26 19.51 8.76 7.96
CA HIS A 26 20.63 9.59 8.39
C HIS A 26 21.87 8.68 8.55
N GLU A 27 22.93 9.05 7.85
CA GLU A 27 24.37 8.80 8.07
C GLU A 27 24.95 7.36 8.01
N ASP A 28 26.03 7.28 7.22
CA ASP A 28 27.12 6.31 7.20
C ASP A 28 26.83 4.85 6.79
N ARG A 29 27.00 4.60 5.48
CA ARG A 29 27.91 3.56 4.99
C ARG A 29 28.28 3.75 3.52
N HIS A 30 29.57 4.00 3.31
CA HIS A 30 30.27 4.07 2.04
C HIS A 30 30.39 2.65 1.46
N LEU A 31 29.67 2.33 0.39
CA LEU A 31 29.99 1.23 -0.53
C LEU A 31 29.60 1.66 -1.94
N GLU A 32 30.61 1.93 -2.76
CA GLU A 32 30.49 2.12 -4.20
C GLU A 32 30.21 0.75 -4.85
N GLU A 33 28.99 0.52 -5.34
CA GLU A 33 28.76 -0.37 -6.47
C GLU A 33 27.72 0.27 -7.41
N GLU A 34 28.10 0.29 -8.69
CA GLU A 34 27.45 1.01 -9.79
C GLU A 34 26.05 0.46 -10.10
N PHE A 35 24.99 1.23 -9.86
CA PHE A 35 23.67 1.03 -10.47
C PHE A 35 23.27 2.25 -11.31
N SER A 36 23.75 2.27 -12.55
CA SER A 36 23.31 3.22 -13.57
C SER A 36 22.00 2.73 -14.21
N SER A 37 20.97 3.59 -14.16
CA SER A 37 19.60 3.51 -14.70
C SER A 37 18.51 2.98 -13.73
N SER A 38 17.90 3.93 -13.02
CA SER A 38 16.67 3.92 -12.20
C SER A 38 16.07 2.59 -11.69
N PRO A 39 15.89 2.41 -10.36
CA PRO A 39 15.37 1.18 -9.73
C PRO A 39 13.83 1.01 -9.82
N ILE A 40 13.16 1.53 -10.86
CA ILE A 40 11.68 1.48 -10.97
C ILE A 40 11.25 0.51 -12.08
N PRO A 41 10.47 -0.56 -11.78
CA PRO A 41 10.06 -1.58 -12.75
C PRO A 41 9.40 -1.01 -14.00
N THR A 42 9.57 -1.64 -15.16
CA THR A 42 9.08 -1.14 -16.46
C THR A 42 7.57 -1.06 -16.56
N TRP A 43 6.84 -1.86 -15.78
CA TRP A 43 5.39 -1.84 -15.74
C TRP A 43 4.81 -0.63 -15.00
N VAL A 44 5.61 0.07 -14.20
CA VAL A 44 5.20 1.30 -13.53
C VAL A 44 5.06 2.41 -14.58
N GLY A 45 3.85 2.97 -14.70
CA GLY A 45 3.54 4.04 -15.64
C GLY A 45 4.17 5.37 -15.24
N ASN A 46 4.07 6.37 -16.12
CA ASN A 46 4.67 7.69 -15.88
C ASN A 46 4.01 8.42 -14.70
N GLU A 47 2.70 8.27 -14.52
CA GLU A 47 1.98 8.86 -13.38
C GLU A 47 2.48 8.27 -12.07
N GLU A 48 2.62 6.95 -12.00
CA GLU A 48 3.16 6.28 -10.81
C GLU A 48 4.63 6.60 -10.60
N ARG A 49 5.44 6.73 -11.65
CA ARG A 49 6.85 7.17 -11.55
C ARG A 49 6.97 8.55 -10.93
N ASN A 50 6.09 9.48 -11.28
CA ASN A 50 6.09 10.82 -10.68
C ASN A 50 5.71 10.77 -9.18
N LEU A 51 4.79 9.88 -8.79
CA LEU A 51 4.49 9.62 -7.37
C LEU A 51 5.69 9.03 -6.62
N LEU A 52 6.38 8.07 -7.24
CA LEU A 52 7.54 7.38 -6.66
C LEU A 52 8.78 8.27 -6.56
N ALA A 53 8.90 9.29 -7.41
CA ALA A 53 10.01 10.24 -7.34
C ALA A 53 9.95 11.14 -6.08
N ALA A 54 8.97 10.94 -5.18
CA ALA A 54 8.66 11.82 -4.06
C ALA A 54 8.57 13.29 -4.47
N ASP A 55 8.13 13.56 -5.71
CA ASP A 55 7.88 14.93 -6.10
C ASP A 55 6.69 15.44 -5.29
N GLU A 56 6.97 16.19 -4.23
CA GLU A 56 5.95 16.78 -3.37
C GLU A 56 4.96 17.63 -4.18
N LYS A 57 5.39 18.19 -5.33
CA LYS A 57 4.49 18.90 -6.25
C LYS A 57 3.52 17.96 -6.94
N PHE A 58 3.95 16.74 -7.25
CA PHE A 58 3.08 15.75 -7.87
C PHE A 58 2.07 15.20 -6.85
N VAL A 59 2.52 14.89 -5.63
CA VAL A 59 1.62 14.43 -4.57
C VAL A 59 0.63 15.52 -4.16
N SER A 60 1.08 16.76 -3.99
CA SER A 60 0.18 17.91 -3.74
C SER A 60 -0.68 18.27 -4.95
N GLY A 61 -0.33 17.81 -6.15
CA GLY A 61 -1.11 17.94 -7.37
C GLY A 61 -2.10 16.79 -7.61
N LEU A 62 -2.10 15.73 -6.80
CA LEU A 62 -3.13 14.69 -6.89
C LEU A 62 -4.48 15.28 -6.50
N THR A 63 -5.45 15.19 -7.41
CA THR A 63 -6.84 15.52 -7.09
C THR A 63 -7.52 14.28 -6.54
N PRO A 64 -7.93 14.26 -5.25
CA PRO A 64 -8.67 13.12 -4.71
C PRO A 64 -10.05 13.02 -5.37
N ASN A 65 -10.52 11.80 -5.59
CA ASN A 65 -11.90 11.54 -5.94
C ASN A 65 -12.82 11.69 -4.72
N VAL A 66 -12.31 11.30 -3.55
CA VAL A 66 -13.01 11.37 -2.27
C VAL A 66 -12.04 11.69 -1.14
N ILE A 67 -12.52 12.45 -0.16
CA ILE A 67 -11.80 12.82 1.06
C ILE A 67 -12.45 12.17 2.28
N VAL A 68 -11.62 11.59 3.14
CA VAL A 68 -12.03 11.03 4.42
C VAL A 68 -11.53 11.92 5.55
N ALA A 69 -12.45 12.44 6.35
CA ALA A 69 -12.19 13.28 7.52
C ALA A 69 -13.09 12.88 8.70
N LYS A 70 -12.50 12.58 9.86
CA LYS A 70 -13.22 12.01 11.01
C LYS A 70 -14.22 12.95 11.67
N ASP A 71 -14.01 14.25 11.56
CA ASP A 71 -14.87 15.29 12.11
C ASP A 71 -16.14 15.51 11.27
N GLY A 72 -16.21 14.90 10.09
CA GLY A 72 -17.33 15.01 9.15
C GLY A 72 -17.30 16.28 8.30
N SER A 73 -16.15 16.93 8.15
CA SER A 73 -16.00 18.12 7.28
C SER A 73 -16.06 17.81 5.78
N ASP A 74 -15.83 16.56 5.40
CA ASP A 74 -15.63 16.13 4.01
C ASP A 74 -16.56 14.98 3.61
N ASP A 75 -16.26 14.30 2.50
CA ASP A 75 -17.15 13.32 1.86
C ASP A 75 -17.52 12.14 2.78
N PHE A 76 -16.54 11.60 3.52
CA PHE A 76 -16.72 10.43 4.38
C PHE A 76 -16.03 10.57 5.73
N THR A 77 -16.57 9.89 6.74
CA THR A 77 -16.00 9.84 8.10
C THR A 77 -15.13 8.61 8.37
N ASN A 78 -15.13 7.64 7.46
CA ASN A 78 -14.41 6.37 7.57
C ASN A 78 -13.99 5.86 6.19
N ILE A 79 -12.94 5.02 6.16
CA ILE A 79 -12.30 4.55 4.93
C ILE A 79 -13.20 3.57 4.19
N LEU A 80 -13.88 2.69 4.91
CA LEU A 80 -14.77 1.68 4.31
C LEU A 80 -15.89 2.33 3.50
N ALA A 81 -16.50 3.42 3.99
CA ALA A 81 -17.52 4.15 3.25
C ALA A 81 -16.99 4.78 1.95
N ALA A 82 -15.75 5.28 1.96
CA ALA A 82 -15.11 5.84 0.76
C ALA A 82 -14.81 4.75 -0.30
N LEU A 83 -14.49 3.52 0.15
CA LEU A 83 -14.33 2.36 -0.71
C LEU A 83 -15.68 1.86 -1.25
N ASP A 84 -16.72 1.82 -0.42
CA ASP A 84 -18.08 1.42 -0.81
C ASP A 84 -18.70 2.41 -1.81
N ALA A 85 -18.24 3.66 -1.83
CA ALA A 85 -18.65 4.67 -2.79
C ALA A 85 -18.01 4.51 -4.19
N LEU A 86 -17.02 3.62 -4.35
CA LEU A 86 -16.45 3.32 -5.65
C LEU A 86 -17.54 2.74 -6.58
N PRO A 87 -17.83 3.36 -7.74
CA PRO A 87 -18.79 2.81 -8.68
C PRO A 87 -18.37 1.43 -9.19
N GLU A 88 -19.34 0.52 -9.40
CA GLU A 88 -19.06 -0.83 -9.95
C GLU A 88 -18.25 -0.79 -11.26
N THR A 89 -18.46 0.27 -12.05
CA THR A 89 -17.67 0.58 -13.24
C THR A 89 -17.03 1.93 -13.05
N TYR A 90 -15.70 1.96 -12.90
CA TYR A 90 -14.91 3.17 -12.80
C TYR A 90 -13.71 3.05 -13.76
N SER A 91 -13.50 4.09 -14.57
CA SER A 91 -12.37 4.15 -15.50
C SER A 91 -11.27 5.04 -14.94
N GLY A 92 -10.04 4.54 -14.90
CA GLY A 92 -8.89 5.28 -14.40
C GLY A 92 -8.55 4.91 -12.95
N ARG A 93 -7.83 5.81 -12.27
CA ARG A 93 -7.35 5.65 -10.91
C ARG A 93 -8.31 6.32 -9.92
N TYR A 94 -8.75 5.58 -8.91
CA TYR A 94 -9.64 6.09 -7.86
C TYR A 94 -8.79 6.49 -6.65
N VAL A 95 -8.74 7.79 -6.39
CA VAL A 95 -7.82 8.41 -5.44
C VAL A 95 -8.59 8.77 -4.16
N ILE A 96 -8.18 8.17 -3.05
CA ILE A 96 -8.72 8.39 -1.71
C ILE A 96 -7.67 9.14 -0.89
N TYR A 97 -8.03 10.32 -0.40
CA TYR A 97 -7.25 11.04 0.60
C TYR A 97 -7.84 10.80 1.99
N GLN A 98 -6.97 10.56 2.98
CA GLN A 98 -7.38 10.39 4.38
C GLN A 98 -6.59 11.29 5.34
N GLU A 99 -7.30 11.96 6.24
CA GLU A 99 -6.73 12.76 7.31
C GLU A 99 -6.88 12.07 8.67
N GLY A 100 -5.75 11.78 9.32
CA GLY A 100 -5.72 11.27 10.68
C GLY A 100 -5.73 9.74 10.82
N VAL A 101 -6.07 9.26 12.01
CA VAL A 101 -5.88 7.86 12.41
C VAL A 101 -7.20 7.11 12.40
N TYR A 102 -7.35 6.04 11.63
CA TYR A 102 -8.58 5.25 11.46
C TYR A 102 -8.43 3.84 12.01
N GLU A 103 -9.29 3.45 12.97
CA GLU A 103 -9.31 2.09 13.50
C GLU A 103 -10.30 1.23 12.71
N GLU A 104 -9.84 0.64 11.61
CA GLU A 104 -10.66 -0.08 10.65
C GLU A 104 -9.91 -1.31 10.12
N THR A 105 -10.65 -2.37 9.78
CA THR A 105 -10.13 -3.48 8.97
C THR A 105 -10.49 -3.19 7.52
N VAL A 106 -9.51 -2.77 6.72
CA VAL A 106 -9.71 -2.36 5.33
C VAL A 106 -9.56 -3.57 4.41
N ASN A 107 -10.58 -3.81 3.57
CA ASN A 107 -10.57 -4.90 2.59
C ASN A 107 -10.80 -4.32 1.19
N ILE A 108 -9.76 -4.34 0.37
CA ILE A 108 -9.81 -3.94 -1.04
C ILE A 108 -10.03 -5.20 -1.86
N THR A 109 -11.24 -5.39 -2.36
CA THR A 109 -11.58 -6.61 -3.10
C THR A 109 -10.95 -6.61 -4.50
N ASN A 110 -10.93 -7.78 -5.16
CA ASN A 110 -10.45 -7.91 -6.54
C ASN A 110 -11.28 -7.13 -7.59
N ARG A 111 -12.44 -6.59 -7.20
CA ARG A 111 -13.25 -5.70 -8.05
C ARG A 111 -12.81 -4.24 -7.97
N MET A 112 -11.96 -3.90 -7.00
CA MET A 112 -11.54 -2.54 -6.65
C MET A 112 -10.12 -2.27 -7.20
N ALA A 113 -9.96 -2.26 -8.53
CA ALA A 113 -8.67 -2.07 -9.18
C ALA A 113 -8.28 -0.57 -9.30
N ASN A 114 -6.98 -0.29 -9.45
CA ASN A 114 -6.41 1.06 -9.61
C ASN A 114 -6.79 2.03 -8.47
N ILE A 115 -6.86 1.56 -7.24
CA ILE A 115 -7.03 2.44 -6.08
C ILE A 115 -5.70 3.05 -5.68
N THR A 116 -5.70 4.34 -5.36
CA THR A 116 -4.60 5.03 -4.67
C THR A 116 -5.09 5.60 -3.36
N MET A 117 -4.42 5.26 -2.26
CA MET A 117 -4.66 5.84 -0.95
C MET A 117 -3.46 6.68 -0.52
N TYR A 118 -3.72 7.88 -0.02
CA TYR A 118 -2.67 8.75 0.54
C TYR A 118 -3.15 9.63 1.68
N GLY A 119 -2.20 10.25 2.39
CA GLY A 119 -2.48 11.17 3.49
C GLY A 119 -1.34 12.16 3.74
N ASP A 120 -1.40 12.83 4.88
CA ASP A 120 -0.45 13.89 5.25
C ASP A 120 0.96 13.37 5.53
N GLY A 121 1.09 12.09 5.86
CA GLY A 121 2.36 11.45 6.15
C GLY A 121 2.18 10.20 7.00
N SER A 122 3.19 9.33 6.98
CA SER A 122 3.12 8.01 7.61
C SER A 122 2.99 7.99 9.14
N LYS A 123 3.13 9.16 9.78
CA LYS A 123 2.93 9.36 11.23
C LYS A 123 1.63 10.11 11.57
N MET A 124 0.95 10.67 10.57
CA MET A 124 -0.24 11.53 10.76
C MET A 124 -1.50 10.82 10.27
N SER A 125 -1.44 10.28 9.05
CA SER A 125 -2.52 9.48 8.47
C SER A 125 -2.21 8.00 8.68
N ILE A 126 -2.96 7.31 9.55
CA ILE A 126 -2.65 5.93 9.95
C ILE A 126 -3.90 5.07 9.89
N ILE A 127 -3.81 3.92 9.22
CA ILE A 127 -4.81 2.85 9.27
C ILE A 127 -4.36 1.87 10.36
N THR A 128 -5.17 1.67 11.39
CA THR A 128 -4.85 0.79 12.50
C THR A 128 -5.87 -0.34 12.64
N GLY A 129 -5.40 -1.59 12.59
CA GLY A 129 -6.20 -2.77 12.91
C GLY A 129 -5.96 -3.25 14.34
N SER A 130 -6.95 -3.96 14.90
CA SER A 130 -6.86 -4.66 16.19
C SER A 130 -7.26 -6.15 16.10
N LYS A 131 -7.37 -6.66 14.86
CA LYS A 131 -7.75 -8.03 14.49
C LYS A 131 -6.55 -8.76 13.85
N SER A 132 -6.81 -9.92 13.22
CA SER A 132 -5.76 -10.69 12.53
C SER A 132 -5.10 -9.93 11.39
N ILE A 133 -5.82 -9.04 10.69
CA ILE A 133 -5.34 -8.26 9.53
C ILE A 133 -5.82 -6.80 9.67
N ALA A 134 -4.96 -5.81 9.36
CA ALA A 134 -5.36 -4.41 9.26
C ALA A 134 -5.77 -4.02 7.83
N ILE A 135 -4.98 -4.39 6.81
CA ILE A 135 -5.32 -4.18 5.40
C ILE A 135 -5.17 -5.47 4.60
N ASP A 136 -6.17 -5.78 3.78
CA ASP A 136 -6.16 -6.85 2.77
C ASP A 136 -6.34 -6.23 1.36
N THR A 137 -5.34 -6.39 0.47
CA THR A 137 -5.34 -5.81 -0.87
C THR A 137 -5.44 -6.89 -1.96
N GLY A 138 -6.65 -7.12 -2.46
CA GLY A 138 -6.93 -8.01 -3.60
C GLY A 138 -7.16 -7.29 -4.93
N GLY A 139 -7.28 -5.96 -4.95
CA GLY A 139 -7.49 -5.17 -6.16
C GLY A 139 -6.18 -4.80 -6.86
N ASP A 140 -6.02 -5.21 -8.12
CA ASP A 140 -4.79 -4.97 -8.89
C ASP A 140 -4.42 -3.49 -9.00
N ARG A 141 -3.11 -3.23 -9.09
CA ARG A 141 -2.51 -1.89 -9.23
C ARG A 141 -2.88 -0.94 -8.09
N PHE A 142 -3.11 -1.51 -6.90
CA PHE A 142 -3.27 -0.77 -5.67
C PHE A 142 -2.02 0.05 -5.36
N MET A 143 -2.21 1.28 -4.90
CA MET A 143 -1.14 2.14 -4.43
C MET A 143 -1.45 2.70 -3.05
N ALA A 144 -0.45 2.70 -2.17
CA ALA A 144 -0.49 3.44 -0.92
C ALA A 144 0.75 4.33 -0.79
N THR A 145 0.56 5.59 -0.40
CA THR A 145 1.68 6.51 -0.15
C THR A 145 1.42 7.47 0.99
N ARG A 146 2.48 7.91 1.69
CA ARG A 146 2.39 8.89 2.80
C ARG A 146 1.37 8.52 3.88
N LEU A 147 1.28 7.24 4.22
CA LEU A 147 0.37 6.74 5.25
C LEU A 147 1.03 5.66 6.10
N GLY A 148 0.57 5.54 7.34
CA GLY A 148 0.93 4.48 8.27
C GLY A 148 -0.07 3.33 8.19
N ILE A 149 0.41 2.11 8.32
CA ILE A 149 -0.39 0.90 8.47
C ILE A 149 0.08 0.25 9.76
N ARG A 150 -0.84 0.04 10.69
CA ARG A 150 -0.53 -0.49 12.01
C ARG A 150 -1.46 -1.65 12.34
N ASN A 151 -0.96 -2.73 12.94
CA ASN A 151 -1.81 -3.71 13.60
C ASN A 151 -1.37 -3.91 15.05
N MET A 152 -2.25 -3.54 15.99
CA MET A 152 -2.01 -3.60 17.44
C MET A 152 -2.71 -4.79 18.09
N ALA A 153 -3.02 -5.85 17.34
CA ALA A 153 -3.45 -7.11 17.94
C ALA A 153 -2.39 -7.60 18.95
N GLY A 154 -2.78 -7.69 20.23
CA GLY A 154 -1.87 -8.02 21.33
C GLY A 154 -1.24 -9.40 21.21
N GLU A 155 -0.13 -9.62 21.93
CA GLU A 155 0.70 -10.85 21.89
C GLU A 155 -0.09 -12.17 22.08
N GLU A 156 -1.27 -12.11 22.70
CA GLU A 156 -2.14 -13.28 22.89
C GLU A 156 -2.86 -13.73 21.59
N LYS A 157 -2.91 -12.88 20.56
CA LYS A 157 -3.45 -13.24 19.24
C LYS A 157 -2.29 -13.73 18.37
N GLN A 158 -2.31 -15.02 18.04
CA GLN A 158 -1.22 -15.75 17.37
C GLN A 158 -0.85 -15.22 15.96
N GLN A 159 -1.58 -14.26 15.39
CA GLN A 159 -1.27 -13.60 14.11
C GLN A 159 -1.78 -12.15 14.12
N ALA A 160 -0.91 -11.18 13.78
CA ALA A 160 -1.20 -9.74 13.81
C ALA A 160 -0.69 -9.05 12.53
N LEU A 161 -1.22 -9.48 11.38
CA LEU A 161 -0.81 -9.01 10.07
C LEU A 161 -1.18 -7.55 9.84
N ALA A 162 -0.20 -6.67 9.57
CA ALA A 162 -0.53 -5.29 9.25
C ALA A 162 -1.00 -5.13 7.80
N LEU A 163 -0.40 -5.87 6.87
CA LEU A 163 -0.75 -5.79 5.44
C LEU A 163 -0.68 -7.16 4.76
N TRP A 164 -1.77 -7.55 4.09
CA TRP A 164 -1.83 -8.68 3.16
C TRP A 164 -1.95 -8.16 1.72
N VAL A 165 -0.95 -8.38 0.90
CA VAL A 165 -0.99 -8.07 -0.53
C VAL A 165 -1.31 -9.32 -1.32
N LYS A 166 -2.44 -9.35 -2.04
CA LYS A 166 -2.83 -10.39 -3.00
C LYS A 166 -2.91 -9.88 -4.44
N SER A 167 -2.84 -8.55 -4.60
CA SER A 167 -3.02 -7.81 -5.85
C SER A 167 -1.76 -7.78 -6.70
N ASP A 168 -1.92 -7.94 -8.03
CA ASP A 168 -0.81 -7.75 -8.97
C ASP A 168 -0.41 -6.27 -9.05
N ARG A 169 0.90 -6.00 -9.24
CA ARG A 169 1.46 -4.66 -9.48
C ARG A 169 1.14 -3.62 -8.41
N SER A 170 1.23 -4.01 -7.14
CA SER A 170 0.94 -3.12 -6.01
C SER A 170 2.15 -2.25 -5.66
N ILE A 171 1.92 -0.98 -5.33
CA ILE A 171 2.99 -0.01 -5.01
C ILE A 171 2.78 0.56 -3.61
N PHE A 172 3.80 0.50 -2.77
CA PHE A 172 3.77 1.03 -1.42
C PHE A 172 4.96 1.95 -1.19
N PHE A 173 4.75 3.26 -1.12
CA PHE A 173 5.85 4.23 -1.13
C PHE A 173 5.75 5.25 0.00
N ASN A 174 6.85 5.52 0.71
CA ASN A 174 6.82 6.42 1.87
C ASN A 174 5.70 6.06 2.87
N ILE A 175 5.56 4.75 3.12
CA ILE A 175 4.63 4.20 4.09
C ILE A 175 5.38 3.76 5.34
N ARG A 176 4.67 3.65 6.45
CA ARG A 176 5.20 3.07 7.69
C ARG A 176 4.33 1.87 8.06
N ILE A 177 4.90 0.66 8.05
CA ILE A 177 4.17 -0.54 8.49
C ILE A 177 4.64 -0.92 9.88
N GLU A 178 3.71 -1.09 10.81
CA GLU A 178 3.96 -1.47 12.19
C GLU A 178 3.06 -2.64 12.60
N GLY A 179 3.64 -3.67 13.19
CA GLY A 179 2.90 -4.82 13.70
C GLY A 179 3.73 -5.59 14.71
N ASN A 180 3.14 -6.64 15.27
CA ASN A 180 3.85 -7.59 16.13
C ASN A 180 4.44 -8.71 15.25
N GLN A 181 4.02 -9.98 15.43
CA GLN A 181 4.42 -11.06 14.53
C GLN A 181 3.68 -10.98 13.18
N ASP A 182 4.36 -11.39 12.10
CA ASP A 182 3.86 -11.41 10.71
C ASP A 182 3.43 -10.02 10.18
N THR A 183 4.26 -8.99 10.29
CA THR A 183 3.87 -7.60 9.98
C THR A 183 3.43 -7.37 8.51
N LEU A 184 3.98 -8.11 7.55
CA LEU A 184 3.66 -7.99 6.11
C LEU A 184 3.58 -9.38 5.47
N PHE A 185 2.58 -9.62 4.64
CA PHE A 185 2.48 -10.83 3.81
C PHE A 185 2.13 -10.47 2.36
N ALA A 186 3.00 -10.83 1.42
CA ALA A 186 2.78 -10.61 -0.01
C ALA A 186 2.58 -11.97 -0.72
N GLN A 187 1.44 -12.12 -1.40
CA GLN A 187 0.98 -13.35 -2.04
C GLN A 187 0.68 -13.09 -3.52
N GLY A 188 1.32 -13.83 -4.42
CA GLY A 188 1.06 -13.73 -5.86
C GLY A 188 -0.13 -14.57 -6.30
N GLU A 189 -0.93 -14.08 -7.25
CA GLU A 189 -1.98 -14.87 -7.90
C GLU A 189 -1.37 -15.82 -8.95
N LYS A 190 -1.85 -17.07 -9.00
CA LYS A 190 -1.45 -18.03 -10.03
C LYS A 190 -2.03 -17.61 -11.37
N ASP A 191 -1.21 -17.59 -12.43
CA ASP A 191 -1.73 -17.51 -13.80
C ASP A 191 -2.65 -18.73 -14.04
N LYS A 192 -3.96 -18.48 -14.18
CA LYS A 192 -4.96 -19.53 -14.41
C LYS A 192 -4.96 -20.04 -15.86
N ARG A 193 -4.00 -19.62 -16.69
CA ARG A 193 -3.93 -20.01 -18.11
C ARG A 193 -3.32 -21.38 -18.39
N GLU A 194 -2.65 -22.03 -17.44
CA GLU A 194 -2.00 -23.33 -17.67
C GLU A 194 -2.68 -24.51 -16.94
N ARG A 195 -4.00 -24.61 -17.04
CA ARG A 195 -4.70 -25.79 -16.52
C ARG A 195 -5.79 -26.29 -17.45
N TRP A 196 -5.47 -26.47 -18.74
CA TRP A 196 -6.11 -27.43 -19.64
C TRP A 196 -5.21 -27.70 -20.86
N GLU A 197 -4.29 -28.66 -20.72
CA GLU A 197 -3.87 -29.57 -21.80
C GLU A 197 -3.91 -31.01 -21.27
#